data_AF-A0A377CZZ2-F1
#
_entry.id   AF-A0A377CZZ2-F1
#
_cell.length_a   1.000
_cell.length_b   1.000
_cell.length_c   1.000
_cell.angle_alpha   90.00
_cell.angle_beta   90.00
_cell.angle_gamma   90.00
#
_symmetry.space_group_name_H-M   'P 1'
#
loop_
_entity.id
_entity.type
_entity.pdbx_description
1 polymer ?
#
loop_
_entity_poly.entity_id
_entity_poly.type
_entity_poly.pdbx_seq_one_letter_code
_entity_poly.pdbx_strand_id
1 'polypeptide(L)' 'MADVTFNSIFITDWKNYAAINEIYAEFFPGDKPARFCISADW' A
#
# COMPACT_ATOMS: atom_id res chain seq x y z
N MET A 1 0.53 0.11 -14.16
CA MET A 1 0.09 0.75 -12.91
C MET A 1 -0.01 2.28 -13.02
N ALA A 2 0.37 2.88 -14.15
CA ALA A 2 0.37 4.33 -14.35
C ALA A 2 -0.99 5.01 -14.16
N ASP A 3 -2.11 4.32 -14.45
CA ASP A 3 -3.45 4.91 -14.37
C ASP A 3 -4.18 4.69 -13.03
N VAL A 4 -3.52 4.06 -12.05
CA VAL A 4 -4.12 3.86 -10.72
C VAL A 4 -4.04 5.19 -9.96
N THR A 5 -5.18 5.67 -9.48
CA THR A 5 -5.24 6.97 -8.77
C THR A 5 -5.33 6.83 -7.26
N PHE A 6 -5.84 5.69 -6.77
CA PHE A 6 -6.04 5.44 -5.34
C PHE A 6 -5.85 3.98 -4.94
N ASN A 7 -5.24 3.72 -3.78
CA ASN A 7 -5.16 2.40 -3.16
C ASN A 7 -5.76 2.40 -1.74
N SER A 8 -6.67 1.47 -1.46
CA SER A 8 -7.17 1.17 -0.11
C SER A 8 -6.43 -0.04 0.43
N ILE A 9 -5.53 0.16 1.40
CA ILE A 9 -4.69 -0.92 1.94
C ILE A 9 -5.20 -1.33 3.32
N PHE A 10 -5.43 -2.64 3.49
CA PHE A 10 -5.88 -3.26 4.73
C PHE A 10 -4.86 -4.31 5.16
N ILE A 11 -4.35 -4.21 6.37
CA ILE A 11 -3.39 -5.16 6.94
C ILE A 11 -3.92 -5.74 8.26
N THR A 12 -3.53 -6.97 8.57
CA THR A 12 -3.92 -7.63 9.83
C THR A 12 -3.01 -7.24 11.00
N ASP A 13 -1.72 -7.02 10.75
CA ASP A 13 -0.74 -6.58 11.77
C ASP A 13 0.14 -5.47 11.17
N TRP A 14 0.33 -4.39 11.94
CA TRP A 14 1.22 -3.28 11.60
C TRP A 14 2.68 -3.69 11.38
N LYS A 15 3.12 -4.84 11.91
CA LYS A 15 4.44 -5.42 11.62
C LYS A 15 4.67 -5.63 10.12
N ASN A 16 3.61 -5.82 9.33
CA ASN A 16 3.70 -6.02 7.89
C ASN A 16 3.86 -4.72 7.10
N TYR A 17 3.72 -3.54 7.74
CA TYR A 17 3.68 -2.26 7.03
C TYR A 17 4.98 -1.95 6.25
N ALA A 18 6.13 -2.34 6.78
CA ALA A 18 7.40 -2.18 6.07
C ALA A 18 7.47 -3.07 4.82
N ALA A 19 7.15 -4.37 4.98
CA ALA A 19 7.19 -5.35 3.90
C ALA A 19 6.23 -4.99 2.75
N ILE A 20 5.00 -4.56 3.05
CA ILE A 20 4.07 -4.16 1.99
C ILE A 20 4.53 -2.89 1.27
N ASN A 21 5.22 -1.97 1.95
CA ASN A 21 5.71 -0.75 1.33
C ASN A 21 6.86 -1.01 0.36
N GLU A 22 7.72 -1.98 0.68
CA GLU A 22 8.80 -2.41 -0.20
C GLU A 22 8.24 -2.91 -1.53
N ILE A 23 7.30 -3.86 -1.47
CA ILE A 23 6.63 -4.39 -2.66
C ILE A 23 5.80 -3.30 -3.36
N TYR A 24 5.06 -2.46 -2.63
CA TYR A 24 4.30 -1.36 -3.22
C TYR A 24 5.18 -0.44 -4.09
N ALA A 25 6.42 -0.19 -3.70
CA ALA A 25 7.36 0.63 -4.47
C ALA A 25 7.79 -0.05 -5.78
N GLU A 26 7.86 -1.38 -5.84
CA GLU A 26 8.15 -2.13 -7.07
C GLU A 26 7.02 -1.99 -8.10
N PHE A 27 5.76 -1.96 -7.65
CA PHE A 27 4.59 -1.78 -8.52
C PHE A 27 4.38 -0.33 -8.98
N PHE A 28 4.86 0.64 -8.19
CA PHE A 28 4.76 2.08 -8.47
C PHE A 28 6.15 2.77 -8.41
N PRO A 29 7.03 2.49 -9.40
CA PRO A 29 8.39 3.02 -9.43
C PRO A 29 8.45 4.53 -9.70
N GLY A 30 7.42 5.10 -10.32
CA GLY A 30 7.27 6.55 -10.54
C GLY A 30 6.40 7.21 -9.47
N ASP A 31 5.49 8.09 -9.93
CA ASP A 31 4.52 8.74 -9.07
C ASP A 31 3.61 7.72 -8.39
N LYS A 32 3.53 7.83 -7.06
CA LYS A 32 2.75 6.91 -6.22
C LYS A 32 1.33 7.43 -6.08
N PRO A 33 0.31 6.60 -6.32
CA PRO A 33 -1.09 6.99 -6.15
C PRO A 33 -1.40 7.41 -4.70
N ALA A 34 -2.48 8.16 -4.52
CA ALA A 34 -3.00 8.43 -3.18
C ALA A 34 -3.40 7.12 -2.48
N ARG A 35 -3.25 7.06 -1.16
CA ARG A 35 -3.60 5.85 -0.40
C ARG A 35 -3.95 6.14 1.05
N PHE A 36 -4.72 5.24 1.64
CA PHE A 36 -4.70 5.00 3.08
C PHE A 36 -4.22 3.58 3.36
N CYS A 37 -3.71 3.37 4.57
CA CYS A 37 -3.45 2.06 5.12
C CYS A 37 -4.07 1.99 6.51
N ILE A 38 -4.91 1.00 6.75
CA ILE A 38 -5.47 0.74 8.07
C ILE A 38 -5.15 -0.69 8.50
N SER A 39 -5.00 -0.88 9.80
CA SER A 39 -5.08 -2.21 10.38
C SER A 39 -6.55 -2.53 10.64
N ALA A 40 -6.93 -3.76 10.32
CA ALA A 40 -8.27 -4.24 10.52
C ALA A 40 -8.26 -5.49 11.38
N ASP A 41 -9.07 -5.45 12.44
CA ASP A 41 -9.17 -6.44 13.49
C ASP A 41 -10.53 -7.15 13.32
N TRP A 42 -10.58 -8.06 12.35
CA TRP A 42 -11.74 -8.90 12.04
C TRP A 42 -11.36 -10.38 12.01
#